data_AF-A0A7K4D6U8-F1
#
_entry.id   AF-A0A7K4D6U8-F1
#
_cell.length_a   1.000
_cell.length_b   1.000
_cell.length_c   1.000
_cell.angle_alpha   90.00
_cell.angle_beta   90.00
_cell.angle_gamma   90.00
#
_symmetry.space_group_name_H-M   'P 1'
#
loop_
_entity.id
_entity.type
_entity.pdbx_description
1 polymer ?
#
loop_
_entity_poly.entity_id
_entity_poly.type
_entity_poly.pdbx_seq_one_letter_code
_entity_poly.pdbx_strand_id
1 'polypeptide(L)'
;MDCNAGAETFSVQQLMDLYAPVKELIETRLGEFRLIWESASEEELFQELVFCLLTPQSKAKTCWKAVQRLAKKRMITEGEPCQVQEELVGVRFNKRKAEYICLARAVFCEKPLRSKLAEFSSPFDAREWLVNNVVGMGYKEASHFLRNIGLGEELAILDRHILKNLALLGVIDEVKSSQTKKAYLQIEKKMTKFSRHVGIPMGELDLLLWYKEAGEVFK
;
A
#
# COMPACT_ATOMS: atom_id res chain seq x y z
N MET A 1 -33.42 16.91 -21.31
CA MET A 1 -31.99 17.21 -21.51
C MET A 1 -31.24 15.97 -21.09
N ASP A 2 -31.04 15.09 -22.06
CA ASP A 2 -30.31 13.85 -21.90
C ASP A 2 -28.82 14.18 -21.81
N CYS A 3 -28.26 14.00 -20.62
CA CYS A 3 -26.82 13.87 -20.43
C CYS A 3 -26.58 12.60 -19.62
N ASN A 4 -27.02 11.47 -20.18
CA ASN A 4 -26.53 10.18 -19.76
C ASN A 4 -25.14 10.03 -20.40
N ALA A 5 -24.13 10.63 -19.76
CA ALA A 5 -22.74 10.33 -20.06
C ALA A 5 -22.61 8.82 -19.87
N GLY A 6 -22.39 8.08 -20.97
CA GLY A 6 -22.22 6.63 -20.90
C GLY A 6 -21.20 6.34 -19.82
N ALA A 7 -21.61 5.62 -18.77
CA ALA A 7 -20.70 5.27 -17.69
C ALA A 7 -19.50 4.59 -18.33
N GLU A 8 -18.31 5.16 -18.19
CA GLU A 8 -17.09 4.51 -18.67
C GLU A 8 -17.06 3.11 -18.04
N THR A 9 -17.05 2.06 -18.87
CA THR A 9 -16.96 0.67 -18.41
C THR A 9 -15.58 0.14 -18.71
N PHE A 10 -14.98 -0.59 -17.76
CA PHE A 10 -13.73 -1.32 -17.98
C PHE A 10 -14.05 -2.81 -17.96
N SER A 11 -13.98 -3.46 -19.12
CA SER A 11 -14.35 -4.87 -19.26
C SER A 11 -13.24 -5.81 -18.81
N VAL A 12 -13.60 -7.07 -18.51
CA VAL A 12 -12.63 -8.14 -18.22
C VAL A 12 -11.69 -8.37 -19.41
N GLN A 13 -12.17 -8.29 -20.65
CA GLN A 13 -11.29 -8.44 -21.82
C GLN A 13 -10.22 -7.34 -21.85
N GLN A 14 -10.59 -6.07 -21.63
CA GLN A 14 -9.62 -4.98 -21.57
C GLN A 14 -8.64 -5.13 -20.39
N LEU A 15 -9.09 -5.70 -19.27
CA LEU A 15 -8.20 -6.03 -18.15
C LEU A 15 -7.15 -7.08 -18.55
N MET A 16 -7.57 -8.14 -19.26
CA MET A 16 -6.67 -9.19 -19.74
C MET A 16 -5.70 -8.67 -20.80
N ASP A 17 -6.18 -7.84 -21.72
CA ASP A 17 -5.34 -7.20 -22.75
C ASP A 17 -4.30 -6.26 -22.13
N LEU A 18 -4.66 -5.59 -21.02
CA LEU A 18 -3.72 -4.77 -20.24
C LEU A 18 -2.70 -5.63 -19.49
N TYR A 19 -3.13 -6.77 -18.93
CA TYR A 19 -2.31 -7.64 -18.08
C TYR A 19 -1.24 -8.38 -18.86
N ALA A 20 -1.59 -8.97 -20.01
CA ALA A 20 -0.69 -9.82 -20.79
C ALA A 20 0.70 -9.22 -21.05
N PRO A 21 0.86 -7.96 -21.50
CA PRO A 21 2.19 -7.37 -21.77
C PRO A 21 2.98 -6.98 -20.51
N VAL A 22 2.34 -6.87 -19.34
CA VAL A 22 3.01 -6.40 -18.10
C VAL A 22 3.08 -7.46 -17.02
N LYS A 23 2.58 -8.67 -17.28
CA LYS A 23 2.57 -9.77 -16.33
C LYS A 23 3.97 -10.06 -15.76
N GLU A 24 4.97 -10.26 -16.61
CA GLU A 24 6.33 -10.56 -16.16
C GLU A 24 6.95 -9.42 -15.33
N LEU A 25 6.64 -8.17 -15.68
CA LEU A 25 7.08 -6.99 -14.91
C LEU A 25 6.45 -7.00 -13.51
N ILE A 26 5.17 -7.32 -13.42
CA ILE A 26 4.44 -7.42 -12.15
C ILE A 26 4.97 -8.58 -11.31
N GLU A 27 5.13 -9.78 -11.88
CA GLU A 27 5.66 -10.96 -11.20
C GLU A 27 7.07 -10.71 -10.66
N THR A 28 7.92 -10.04 -11.47
CA THR A 28 9.27 -9.62 -11.05
C THR A 28 9.20 -8.68 -9.85
N ARG A 29 8.33 -7.66 -9.89
CA ARG A 29 8.17 -6.72 -8.78
C ARG A 29 7.67 -7.39 -7.50
N LEU A 30 6.73 -8.33 -7.60
CA LEU A 30 6.30 -9.12 -6.44
C LEU A 30 7.44 -10.01 -5.92
N GLY A 31 8.27 -10.57 -6.80
CA GLY A 31 9.49 -11.28 -6.44
C GLY A 31 10.46 -10.41 -5.62
N GLU A 32 10.67 -9.17 -6.04
CA GLU A 32 11.49 -8.19 -5.30
C GLU A 32 10.92 -7.94 -3.89
N PHE A 33 9.60 -7.83 -3.74
CA PHE A 33 8.97 -7.66 -2.42
C PHE A 33 9.17 -8.88 -1.51
N ARG A 34 9.09 -10.11 -2.04
CA ARG A 34 9.37 -11.33 -1.27
C ARG A 34 10.80 -11.34 -0.73
N LEU A 35 11.77 -10.92 -1.54
CA LEU A 35 13.17 -10.82 -1.12
C LEU A 35 13.39 -9.80 0.01
N ILE A 36 12.56 -8.76 0.11
CA ILE A 36 12.66 -7.77 1.20
C ILE A 36 12.41 -8.46 2.55
N TRP A 37 11.37 -9.29 2.69
CA TRP A 37 11.15 -10.02 3.93
C TRP A 37 12.36 -10.88 4.32
N GLU A 38 12.88 -11.61 3.33
CA GLU A 38 13.93 -12.61 3.52
C GLU A 38 15.30 -12.00 3.85
N SER A 39 15.63 -10.85 3.27
CA SER A 39 17.02 -10.35 3.25
C SER A 39 17.23 -8.94 3.78
N ALA A 40 16.19 -8.10 3.88
CA ALA A 40 16.37 -6.72 4.28
C ALA A 40 16.82 -6.58 5.74
N SER A 41 17.60 -5.56 6.06
CA SER A 41 17.85 -5.16 7.45
C SER A 41 16.57 -4.67 8.14
N GLU A 42 16.58 -4.59 9.48
CA GLU A 42 15.47 -3.99 10.22
C GLU A 42 15.23 -2.53 9.80
N GLU A 43 16.29 -1.79 9.49
CA GLU A 43 16.18 -0.41 9.01
C GLU A 43 15.50 -0.34 7.64
N GLU A 44 15.84 -1.24 6.71
CA GLU A 44 15.20 -1.30 5.39
C GLU A 44 13.71 -1.71 5.47
N LEU A 45 13.36 -2.65 6.34
CA LEU A 45 11.93 -2.93 6.60
C LEU A 45 11.21 -1.72 7.20
N PHE A 46 11.86 -1.01 8.12
CA PHE A 46 11.29 0.18 8.71
C PHE A 46 11.18 1.32 7.69
N GLN A 47 12.09 1.42 6.71
CA GLN A 47 11.97 2.34 5.56
C GLN A 47 10.69 2.08 4.74
N GLU A 48 10.31 0.82 4.55
CA GLU A 48 9.03 0.46 3.90
C GLU A 48 7.81 0.90 4.73
N LEU A 49 7.87 0.72 6.06
CA LEU A 49 6.84 1.21 6.97
C LEU A 49 6.69 2.74 6.88
N VAL A 50 7.82 3.45 6.95
CA VAL A 50 7.87 4.92 6.82
C VAL A 50 7.30 5.34 5.47
N PHE A 51 7.67 4.67 4.38
CA PHE A 51 7.11 4.96 3.06
C PHE A 51 5.57 4.91 3.08
N CYS A 52 4.97 3.85 3.64
CA CYS A 52 3.52 3.72 3.73
C CYS A 52 2.85 4.74 4.68
N LEU A 53 3.53 5.22 5.73
CA LEU A 53 3.06 6.34 6.55
C LEU A 53 3.07 7.68 5.77
N LEU A 54 3.95 7.81 4.77
CA LEU A 54 4.09 9.03 3.99
C LEU A 54 3.14 9.11 2.79
N THR A 55 2.75 7.98 2.19
CA THR A 55 1.95 7.95 0.95
C THR A 55 0.51 8.50 1.06
N PRO A 56 -0.19 8.54 2.22
CA PRO A 56 -1.53 9.10 2.30
C PRO A 56 -1.58 10.52 1.73
N GLN A 57 -2.39 10.71 0.69
CA GLN A 57 -2.57 11.98 -0.03
C GLN A 57 -1.26 12.60 -0.56
N SER A 58 -0.23 11.80 -0.81
CA SER A 58 1.06 12.26 -1.33
C SER A 58 1.51 11.38 -2.49
N LYS A 59 2.34 11.93 -3.38
CA LYS A 59 2.87 11.17 -4.53
C LYS A 59 3.90 10.15 -4.05
N ALA A 60 3.77 8.90 -4.47
CA ALA A 60 4.64 7.80 -4.04
C ALA A 60 6.13 8.11 -4.27
N LYS A 61 6.51 8.57 -5.47
CA LYS A 61 7.90 8.98 -5.78
C LYS A 61 8.43 10.10 -4.87
N THR A 62 7.59 11.07 -4.50
CA THR A 62 7.98 12.14 -3.57
C THR A 62 8.23 11.58 -2.17
N CYS A 63 7.37 10.66 -1.73
CA CYS A 63 7.50 10.00 -0.42
C CYS A 63 8.77 9.14 -0.37
N TRP A 64 9.04 8.35 -1.41
CA TRP A 64 10.24 7.52 -1.46
C TRP A 64 11.53 8.35 -1.42
N LYS A 65 11.58 9.46 -2.19
CA LYS A 65 12.71 10.40 -2.11
C LYS A 65 12.90 10.97 -0.69
N ALA A 66 11.82 11.18 0.06
CA ALA A 66 11.89 11.63 1.44
C ALA A 66 12.44 10.53 2.36
N VAL A 67 12.00 9.27 2.21
CA VAL A 67 12.57 8.11 2.94
C VAL A 67 14.06 8.00 2.70
N GLN A 68 14.52 8.09 1.45
CA GLN A 68 15.94 8.04 1.10
C GLN A 68 16.76 9.17 1.75
N ARG A 69 16.21 10.39 1.83
CA ARG A 69 16.86 11.51 2.53
C ARG A 69 16.97 11.25 4.03
N LEU A 70 15.89 10.78 4.65
CA LEU A 70 15.87 10.45 6.07
C LEU A 70 16.89 9.35 6.40
N ALA A 71 16.94 8.28 5.61
CA ALA A 71 17.89 7.18 5.77
C ALA A 71 19.34 7.67 5.66
N LYS A 72 19.66 8.44 4.61
CA LYS A 72 21.00 9.02 4.40
C LYS A 72 21.46 9.88 5.58
N LYS A 73 20.53 10.55 6.25
CA LYS A 73 20.78 11.42 7.41
C LYS A 73 20.60 10.72 8.76
N ARG A 74 20.36 9.40 8.79
CA ARG A 74 20.04 8.62 10.00
C ARG A 74 18.82 9.13 10.78
N MET A 75 17.96 9.90 10.13
CA MET A 75 16.77 10.47 10.76
C MET A 75 15.65 9.44 10.92
N ILE A 76 15.73 8.32 10.20
CA ILE A 76 14.82 7.18 10.42
C ILE A 76 15.05 6.56 11.78
N THR A 77 16.29 6.45 12.26
CA THR A 77 16.60 5.84 13.55
C THR A 77 16.63 6.87 14.68
N GLU A 78 17.17 8.06 14.44
CA GLU A 78 17.56 9.00 15.50
C GLU A 78 16.88 10.37 15.40
N GLY A 79 16.25 10.71 14.27
CA GLY A 79 15.77 12.08 14.03
C GLY A 79 14.57 12.45 14.90
N GLU A 80 14.61 13.64 15.51
CA GLU A 80 13.45 14.19 16.24
C GLU A 80 12.34 14.67 15.28
N PRO A 81 11.08 14.79 15.72
CA PRO A 81 9.97 15.15 14.83
C PRO A 81 10.19 16.42 13.99
N CYS A 82 10.84 17.45 14.54
CA CYS A 82 11.16 18.67 13.79
C CYS A 82 12.19 18.42 12.68
N GLN A 83 13.25 17.67 12.97
CA GLN A 83 14.30 17.31 12.01
C GLN A 83 13.76 16.40 10.91
N VAL A 84 12.94 15.40 11.27
CA VAL A 84 12.27 14.54 10.32
C VAL A 84 11.37 15.38 9.40
N GLN A 85 10.58 16.30 9.96
CA GLN A 85 9.68 17.17 9.19
C GLN A 85 10.43 17.99 8.12
N GLU A 86 11.61 18.52 8.43
CA GLU A 86 12.44 19.31 7.50
C GLU A 86 12.81 18.49 6.25
N GLU A 87 13.04 17.19 6.39
CA GLU A 87 13.38 16.32 5.27
C GLU A 87 12.16 15.85 4.45
N LEU A 88 10.95 16.05 4.95
CA LEU A 88 9.69 15.66 4.28
C LEU A 88 9.23 16.67 3.21
N VAL A 89 10.17 17.33 2.53
CA VAL A 89 9.89 18.29 1.45
C VAL A 89 8.99 17.67 0.38
N GLY A 90 7.87 18.34 0.08
CA GLY A 90 6.88 17.92 -0.90
C GLY A 90 5.87 16.87 -0.42
N VAL A 91 6.04 16.34 0.79
CA VAL A 91 5.06 15.43 1.41
C VAL A 91 3.96 16.25 2.09
N ARG A 92 2.69 15.96 1.78
CA ARG A 92 1.56 16.65 2.43
C ARG A 92 1.40 16.21 3.88
N PHE A 93 0.97 17.12 4.75
CA PHE A 93 0.81 16.89 6.19
C PHE A 93 2.13 16.43 6.86
N ASN A 94 3.26 16.95 6.39
CA ASN A 94 4.59 16.56 6.83
C ASN A 94 4.81 16.64 8.34
N LYS A 95 4.33 17.69 9.02
CA LYS A 95 4.43 17.81 10.48
C LYS A 95 3.85 16.58 11.20
N ARG A 96 2.60 16.24 10.88
CA ARG A 96 1.91 15.10 11.51
C ARG A 96 2.54 13.76 11.14
N LYS A 97 3.02 13.62 9.90
CA LYS A 97 3.70 12.41 9.45
C LYS A 97 5.08 12.22 10.09
N ALA A 98 5.80 13.30 10.37
CA ALA A 98 7.04 13.24 11.12
C ALA A 98 6.82 12.74 12.55
N GLU A 99 5.76 13.21 13.21
CA GLU A 99 5.32 12.68 14.52
C GLU A 99 5.01 11.17 14.43
N TYR A 100 4.29 10.73 13.39
CA TYR A 100 3.94 9.30 13.21
C TYR A 100 5.17 8.41 13.02
N ILE A 101 6.17 8.86 12.26
CA ILE A 101 7.43 8.12 12.11
C ILE A 101 8.08 7.93 13.48
N CYS A 102 8.18 9.00 14.28
CA CYS A 102 8.82 8.94 15.59
C CYS A 102 8.05 8.03 16.55
N LEU A 103 6.71 8.10 16.56
CA LEU A 103 5.86 7.20 17.35
C LEU A 103 5.99 5.74 16.91
N ALA A 104 6.05 5.48 15.60
CA ALA A 104 6.25 4.14 15.09
C ALA A 104 7.58 3.53 15.55
N ARG A 105 8.66 4.31 15.67
CA ARG A 105 9.94 3.80 16.22
C ARG A 105 9.79 3.31 17.65
N ALA A 106 9.03 4.04 18.47
CA ALA A 106 8.77 3.66 19.85
C ALA A 106 7.97 2.34 19.94
N VAL A 107 7.13 2.01 18.96
CA VAL A 107 6.42 0.72 18.91
C VAL A 107 7.37 -0.47 18.73
N PHE A 108 8.49 -0.27 18.02
CA PHE A 108 9.44 -1.34 17.70
C PHE A 108 10.78 -1.21 18.45
N CYS A 109 10.82 -0.43 19.54
CA CYS A 109 12.04 -0.26 20.34
C CYS A 109 12.37 -1.49 21.18
N GLU A 110 11.35 -2.13 21.78
CA GLU A 110 11.52 -3.33 22.61
C GLU A 110 11.62 -4.61 21.77
N LYS A 111 10.97 -4.62 20.60
CA LYS A 111 10.91 -5.76 19.70
C LYS A 111 11.11 -5.32 18.26
N PRO A 112 12.13 -5.85 17.56
CA PRO A 112 12.35 -5.57 16.15
C PRO A 112 11.10 -5.86 15.32
N LEU A 113 10.91 -5.06 14.27
CA LEU A 113 9.73 -5.12 13.41
C LEU A 113 9.57 -6.51 12.79
N ARG A 114 10.63 -7.12 12.26
CA ARG A 114 10.55 -8.47 11.69
C ARG A 114 10.11 -9.50 12.74
N SER A 115 10.73 -9.44 13.92
CA SER A 115 10.40 -10.35 15.03
C SER A 115 8.94 -10.20 15.45
N LYS A 116 8.43 -8.97 15.49
CA LYS A 116 7.04 -8.71 15.83
C LYS A 116 6.07 -9.25 14.78
N LEU A 117 6.36 -9.04 13.49
CA LEU A 117 5.50 -9.51 12.40
C LEU A 117 5.51 -11.04 12.27
N ALA A 118 6.62 -11.71 12.61
CA ALA A 118 6.74 -13.16 12.58
C ALA A 118 5.88 -13.88 13.64
N GLU A 119 5.31 -13.16 14.62
CA GLU A 119 4.40 -13.73 15.63
C GLU A 119 3.01 -14.04 15.08
N PHE A 120 2.63 -13.44 13.95
CA PHE A 120 1.30 -13.58 13.38
C PHE A 120 1.23 -14.76 12.44
N SER A 121 0.17 -15.56 12.59
CA SER A 121 -0.11 -16.72 11.72
C SER A 121 -0.56 -16.33 10.32
N SER A 122 -1.03 -15.11 10.13
CA SER A 122 -1.53 -14.62 8.85
C SER A 122 -1.23 -13.13 8.66
N PRO A 123 -1.12 -12.65 7.40
CA PRO A 123 -0.97 -11.22 7.13
C PRO A 123 -2.22 -10.43 7.49
N PHE A 124 -3.40 -11.08 7.55
CA PHE A 124 -4.62 -10.45 8.07
C PHE A 124 -4.47 -10.08 9.54
N ASP A 125 -3.93 -10.98 10.37
CA ASP A 125 -3.70 -10.73 11.80
C ASP A 125 -2.60 -9.66 12.00
N ALA A 126 -1.52 -9.75 11.22
CA ALA A 126 -0.47 -8.74 11.21
C ALA A 126 -1.02 -7.35 10.85
N ARG A 127 -1.92 -7.27 9.86
CA ARG A 127 -2.59 -6.03 9.48
C ARG A 127 -3.44 -5.47 10.61
N GLU A 128 -4.27 -6.29 11.26
CA GLU A 128 -5.08 -5.85 12.39
C GLU A 128 -4.20 -5.27 13.50
N TRP A 129 -3.08 -5.92 13.80
CA TRP A 129 -2.16 -5.42 14.80
C TRP A 129 -1.53 -4.08 14.38
N LEU A 130 -1.05 -3.96 13.15
CA LEU A 130 -0.47 -2.70 12.64
C LEU A 130 -1.48 -1.54 12.70
N VAL A 131 -2.73 -1.77 12.27
CA VAL A 131 -3.79 -0.75 12.31
C VAL A 131 -4.07 -0.27 13.73
N ASN A 132 -4.01 -1.17 14.72
CA ASN A 132 -4.34 -0.83 16.10
C ASN A 132 -3.15 -0.22 16.88
N ASN A 133 -1.91 -0.48 16.47
CA ASN A 133 -0.72 -0.15 17.27
C ASN A 133 0.19 0.90 16.61
N VAL A 134 0.13 1.07 15.28
CA VAL A 134 0.97 2.04 14.56
C VAL A 134 0.12 3.25 14.15
N VAL A 135 0.32 4.37 14.85
CA VAL A 135 -0.42 5.61 14.57
C VAL A 135 -0.16 6.07 13.13
N GLY A 136 -1.23 6.34 12.39
CA GLY A 136 -1.17 6.73 10.98
C GLY A 136 -1.33 5.58 10.00
N MET A 137 -1.36 4.32 10.46
CA MET A 137 -1.71 3.16 9.62
C MET A 137 -3.22 2.88 9.65
N GLY A 138 -3.88 3.09 8.50
CA GLY A 138 -5.19 2.49 8.24
C GLY A 138 -5.04 1.13 7.55
N TYR A 139 -6.18 0.49 7.23
CA TYR A 139 -6.18 -0.80 6.54
C TYR A 139 -5.43 -0.78 5.22
N LYS A 140 -5.59 0.31 4.47
CA LYS A 140 -4.92 0.50 3.18
C LYS A 140 -3.42 0.58 3.37
N GLU A 141 -2.95 1.44 4.26
CA GLU A 141 -1.51 1.65 4.51
C GLU A 141 -0.85 0.41 5.12
N ALA A 142 -1.52 -0.30 6.02
CA ALA A 142 -1.01 -1.54 6.61
C ALA A 142 -0.97 -2.69 5.57
N SER A 143 -2.00 -2.83 4.72
CA SER A 143 -1.97 -3.80 3.62
C SER A 143 -0.87 -3.46 2.61
N HIS A 144 -0.70 -2.17 2.30
CA HIS A 144 0.34 -1.67 1.40
C HIS A 144 1.73 -2.01 1.92
N PHE A 145 1.97 -1.74 3.21
CA PHE A 145 3.23 -2.07 3.85
C PHE A 145 3.50 -3.58 3.82
N LEU A 146 2.55 -4.41 4.24
CA LEU A 146 2.71 -5.87 4.25
C LEU A 146 2.97 -6.44 2.85
N ARG A 147 2.30 -5.93 1.81
CA ARG A 147 2.57 -6.33 0.42
C ARG A 147 3.98 -5.94 0.01
N ASN A 148 4.42 -4.72 0.31
CA ASN A 148 5.73 -4.21 -0.11
C ASN A 148 6.90 -4.91 0.56
N ILE A 149 6.68 -5.53 1.71
CA ILE A 149 7.67 -6.42 2.33
C ILE A 149 7.46 -7.89 1.98
N GLY A 150 6.53 -8.25 1.09
CA GLY A 150 6.35 -9.63 0.62
C GLY A 150 5.44 -10.53 1.47
N LEU A 151 4.79 -10.00 2.50
CA LEU A 151 3.86 -10.77 3.36
C LEU A 151 2.39 -10.63 2.97
N GLY A 152 2.04 -9.60 2.19
CA GLY A 152 0.66 -9.15 2.00
C GLY A 152 0.06 -9.37 0.61
N GLU A 153 0.56 -10.31 -0.20
CA GLU A 153 0.06 -10.52 -1.58
C GLU A 153 -1.43 -10.88 -1.67
N GLU A 154 -2.02 -11.40 -0.59
CA GLU A 154 -3.46 -11.72 -0.51
C GLU A 154 -4.32 -10.58 0.03
N LEU A 155 -3.72 -9.48 0.50
CA LEU A 155 -4.43 -8.33 1.05
C LEU A 155 -4.77 -7.33 -0.05
N ALA A 156 -5.95 -6.72 0.03
CA ALA A 156 -6.30 -5.62 -0.87
C ALA A 156 -5.70 -4.31 -0.38
N ILE A 157 -5.24 -3.47 -1.31
CA ILE A 157 -4.78 -2.10 -1.06
C ILE A 157 -5.82 -1.16 -1.69
N LEU A 158 -6.88 -0.86 -0.94
CA LEU A 158 -8.05 -0.15 -1.48
C LEU A 158 -7.89 1.38 -1.43
N ASP A 159 -7.02 1.93 -2.29
CA ASP A 159 -6.95 3.37 -2.50
C ASP A 159 -8.02 3.88 -3.49
N ARG A 160 -8.07 5.21 -3.69
CA ARG A 160 -9.09 5.84 -4.54
C ARG A 160 -9.08 5.38 -6.01
N HIS A 161 -7.91 5.07 -6.56
CA HIS A 161 -7.72 4.59 -7.92
C HIS A 161 -8.15 3.13 -8.04
N ILE A 162 -7.79 2.29 -7.08
CA ILE A 162 -8.24 0.91 -7.02
C ILE A 162 -9.76 0.86 -6.89
N LEU A 163 -10.34 1.61 -5.95
CA LEU A 163 -11.80 1.71 -5.78
C LEU A 163 -12.50 2.19 -7.06
N LYS A 164 -11.95 3.20 -7.75
CA LYS A 164 -12.46 3.65 -9.06
C LYS A 164 -12.46 2.51 -10.07
N ASN A 165 -11.35 1.78 -10.22
CA ASN A 165 -11.25 0.68 -11.17
C ASN A 165 -12.17 -0.49 -10.83
N LEU A 166 -12.34 -0.82 -9.55
CA LEU A 166 -13.32 -1.82 -9.11
C LEU A 166 -14.75 -1.43 -9.47
N ALA A 167 -15.09 -0.14 -9.41
CA ALA A 167 -16.40 0.34 -9.86
C ALA A 167 -16.55 0.22 -11.39
N LEU A 168 -15.53 0.61 -12.16
CA LEU A 168 -15.52 0.48 -13.62
C LEU A 168 -15.63 -0.99 -14.09
N LEU A 169 -15.07 -1.93 -13.31
CA LEU A 169 -15.13 -3.38 -13.52
C LEU A 169 -16.44 -4.01 -13.02
N GLY A 170 -17.34 -3.24 -12.39
CA GLY A 170 -18.58 -3.74 -11.81
C GLY A 170 -18.39 -4.63 -10.56
N VAL A 171 -17.21 -4.59 -9.93
CA VAL A 171 -16.94 -5.33 -8.68
C VAL A 171 -17.65 -4.69 -7.49
N ILE A 172 -17.75 -3.36 -7.51
CA ILE A 172 -18.52 -2.56 -6.54
C ILE A 172 -19.44 -1.60 -7.29
N ASP A 173 -20.57 -1.24 -6.67
CA ASP A 173 -21.58 -0.40 -7.31
C ASP A 173 -21.12 1.05 -7.43
N GLU A 174 -20.48 1.57 -6.37
CA GLU A 174 -19.99 2.95 -6.31
C GLU A 174 -18.82 3.10 -5.33
N VAL A 175 -18.06 4.19 -5.50
CA VAL A 175 -17.00 4.58 -4.57
C VAL A 175 -17.59 5.45 -3.46
N LYS A 176 -17.66 4.91 -2.25
CA LYS A 176 -18.12 5.67 -1.07
C LYS A 176 -17.07 6.68 -0.62
N SER A 177 -17.54 7.83 -0.12
CA SER A 177 -16.70 8.95 0.35
C SER A 177 -15.87 8.63 1.59
N SER A 178 -16.29 7.66 2.40
CA SER A 178 -15.54 7.16 3.55
C SER A 178 -15.62 5.64 3.65
N GLN A 179 -14.54 5.02 4.09
CA GLN A 179 -14.43 3.56 4.24
C GLN A 179 -14.34 3.24 5.74
N THR A 180 -15.38 2.60 6.27
CA THR A 180 -15.30 1.96 7.59
C THR A 180 -14.53 0.65 7.48
N LYS A 181 -14.01 0.11 8.60
CA LYS A 181 -13.42 -1.24 8.66
C LYS A 181 -14.31 -2.29 7.98
N LYS A 182 -15.61 -2.27 8.29
CA LYS A 182 -16.59 -3.21 7.70
C LYS A 182 -16.69 -3.04 6.19
N ALA A 183 -16.74 -1.80 5.69
CA ALA A 183 -16.78 -1.53 4.26
C ALA A 183 -15.49 -1.99 3.55
N TYR A 184 -14.33 -1.70 4.14
CA TYR A 184 -13.03 -2.13 3.61
C TYR A 184 -12.98 -3.65 3.41
N LEU A 185 -13.29 -4.41 4.47
CA LEU A 185 -13.27 -5.87 4.43
C LEU A 185 -14.33 -6.47 3.50
N GLN A 186 -15.47 -5.80 3.30
CA GLN A 186 -16.48 -6.20 2.33
C GLN A 186 -15.99 -6.01 0.89
N ILE A 187 -15.35 -4.88 0.60
CA ILE A 187 -14.79 -4.61 -0.73
C ILE A 187 -13.61 -5.54 -1.02
N GLU A 188 -12.73 -5.77 -0.03
CA GLU A 188 -11.63 -6.75 -0.14
C GLU A 188 -12.17 -8.12 -0.53
N LYS A 189 -13.20 -8.63 0.16
CA LYS A 189 -13.84 -9.91 -0.20
C LYS A 189 -14.40 -9.93 -1.61
N LYS A 190 -14.99 -8.83 -2.08
CA LYS A 190 -15.48 -8.70 -3.47
C LYS A 190 -14.32 -8.74 -4.47
N MET A 191 -13.24 -8.02 -4.19
CA MET A 191 -12.02 -8.01 -5.02
C MET A 191 -11.34 -9.38 -5.05
N THR A 192 -11.25 -10.09 -3.92
CA THR A 192 -10.72 -11.46 -3.87
C THR A 192 -11.54 -12.42 -4.73
N LYS A 193 -12.87 -12.34 -4.69
CA LYS A 193 -13.74 -13.15 -5.56
C LYS A 193 -13.53 -12.81 -7.03
N PHE A 194 -13.41 -11.53 -7.35
CA PHE A 194 -13.15 -11.08 -8.72
C PHE A 194 -11.77 -11.57 -9.22
N SER A 195 -10.72 -11.41 -8.42
CA SER A 195 -9.36 -11.93 -8.70
C SER A 195 -9.38 -13.41 -9.07
N ARG A 196 -10.08 -14.24 -8.26
CA ARG A 196 -10.25 -15.68 -8.55
C ARG A 196 -11.04 -15.93 -9.84
N HIS A 197 -12.08 -15.15 -10.11
CA HIS A 197 -12.90 -15.29 -11.30
C HIS A 197 -12.13 -14.99 -12.59
N VAL A 198 -11.28 -13.96 -12.59
CA VAL A 198 -10.48 -13.58 -13.77
C VAL A 198 -9.14 -14.32 -13.85
N GLY A 199 -8.75 -15.05 -12.82
CA GLY A 199 -7.51 -15.82 -12.79
C GLY A 199 -6.25 -14.97 -12.60
N ILE A 200 -6.36 -13.73 -12.12
CA ILE A 200 -5.23 -12.84 -11.81
C ILE A 200 -5.05 -12.81 -10.28
N PRO A 201 -3.90 -13.24 -9.73
CA PRO A 201 -3.66 -13.21 -8.29
C PRO A 201 -3.83 -11.82 -7.68
N MET A 202 -4.20 -11.77 -6.41
CA MET A 202 -4.61 -10.52 -5.74
C MET A 202 -3.51 -9.44 -5.76
N GLY A 203 -2.26 -9.80 -5.44
CA GLY A 203 -1.12 -8.88 -5.49
C GLY A 203 -0.78 -8.40 -6.90
N GLU A 204 -1.03 -9.23 -7.91
CA GLU A 204 -0.85 -8.86 -9.31
C GLU A 204 -1.95 -7.93 -9.81
N LEU A 205 -3.20 -8.21 -9.41
CA LEU A 205 -4.35 -7.38 -9.74
C LEU A 205 -4.18 -5.96 -9.16
N ASP A 206 -3.65 -5.83 -7.95
CA ASP A 206 -3.32 -4.52 -7.37
C ASP A 206 -2.33 -3.74 -8.25
N LEU A 207 -1.18 -4.35 -8.58
CA LEU A 207 -0.15 -3.69 -9.39
C LEU A 207 -0.63 -3.39 -10.81
N LEU A 208 -1.47 -4.25 -11.39
CA LEU A 208 -2.08 -4.05 -12.70
C LEU A 208 -3.02 -2.84 -12.73
N LEU A 209 -3.90 -2.73 -11.72
CA LEU A 209 -4.83 -1.60 -11.64
C LEU A 209 -4.09 -0.28 -11.33
N TRP A 210 -2.98 -0.34 -10.59
CA TRP A 210 -2.09 0.80 -10.43
C TRP A 210 -1.37 1.17 -11.74
N TYR A 211 -0.86 0.17 -12.46
CA TYR A 211 -0.21 0.36 -13.76
C TYR A 211 -1.14 1.04 -14.76
N LYS A 212 -2.43 0.69 -14.78
CA LYS A 212 -3.45 1.36 -15.61
C LYS A 212 -3.52 2.87 -15.38
N GLU A 213 -3.30 3.32 -14.14
CA GLU A 213 -3.50 4.71 -13.74
C GLU A 213 -2.20 5.52 -13.79
N ALA A 214 -1.06 4.89 -13.53
CA ALA A 214 0.24 5.54 -13.44
C ALA A 214 1.15 5.31 -14.66
N GLY A 215 0.88 4.27 -15.47
CA GLY A 215 1.73 3.84 -16.57
C GLY A 215 3.03 3.16 -16.14
N GLU A 216 3.20 2.86 -14.85
CA GLU A 216 4.39 2.21 -14.30
C GLU A 216 4.05 1.30 -13.12
N VAL A 217 4.86 0.25 -12.95
CA VAL A 217 4.83 -0.60 -11.75
C VAL A 217 5.86 -0.06 -10.76
N PHE A 218 5.38 0.57 -9.68
CA PHE A 218 6.23 1.14 -8.65
C PHE A 218 6.17 0.29 -7.36
N LYS A 219 5.50 0.75 -6.31
CA LYS A 219 5.39 0.04 -5.05
C LYS A 219 4.20 0.53 -4.26
#